data_AF-A0AAD3NQW5-F1
#
_entry.id   AF-A0AAD3NQW5-F1
#
_cell.length_a   1.000
_cell.length_b   1.000
_cell.length_c   1.000
_cell.angle_alpha   90.00
_cell.angle_beta   90.00
_cell.angle_gamma   90.00
#
_symmetry.space_group_name_H-M   'P 1'
#
loop_
_entity.id
_entity.type
_entity.pdbx_description
1 polymer ?
#
loop_
_entity_poly.entity_id
_entity_poly.type
_entity_poly.pdbx_seq_one_letter_code
_entity_poly.pdbx_strand_id
1 'polypeptide(L)'
;MAGRALLSVVVGLLILNIALTGNSYAPQITDILADKVVLEALGTAWKESFAQNPISYQVRGGWIYADAHKYIVVQHASKDHSPQGVDEDIDLDNPEKVVVLSSEDCKLVADFHTHPFADKTQQRVDSDEIKRAYEKGVPGIVVSCSGVSYYGPERRASMDGPTGYPQSSGEAYNGQKDVKFDDNKYIAQGQCNP
;
A
#
# COMPACT_ATOMS: atom_id res chain seq x y z
N MET A 1 44.54 -54.08 -3.33
CA MET A 1 43.74 -53.78 -2.13
C MET A 1 43.68 -52.26 -2.00
N ALA A 2 42.58 -51.63 -2.44
CA ALA A 2 42.43 -50.19 -2.46
C ALA A 2 41.57 -49.75 -1.25
N GLY A 3 42.14 -48.91 -0.40
CA GLY A 3 41.52 -48.42 0.84
C GLY A 3 40.42 -47.39 0.56
N ARG A 4 39.30 -47.53 1.29
CA ARG A 4 38.22 -46.55 1.32
C ARG A 4 38.52 -45.51 2.40
N ALA A 5 38.59 -44.24 2.01
CA ALA A 5 38.54 -43.11 2.93
C ALA A 5 37.07 -42.72 3.16
N LEU A 6 36.63 -42.70 4.42
CA LEU A 6 35.33 -42.18 4.84
C LEU A 6 35.49 -40.67 5.12
N LEU A 7 34.81 -39.85 4.33
CA LEU A 7 34.72 -38.41 4.53
C LEU A 7 33.51 -38.12 5.43
N SER A 8 33.75 -37.80 6.71
CA SER A 8 32.70 -37.33 7.62
C SER A 8 32.49 -35.83 7.41
N VAL A 9 31.36 -35.47 6.80
CA VAL A 9 30.90 -34.07 6.73
C VAL A 9 30.12 -33.78 8.02
N VAL A 10 30.75 -33.05 8.94
CA VAL A 10 30.07 -32.48 10.10
C VAL A 10 29.33 -31.23 9.63
N VAL A 11 28.01 -31.36 9.41
CA VAL A 11 27.13 -30.21 9.19
C VAL A 11 26.91 -29.53 10.54
N GLY A 12 27.74 -28.54 10.84
CA GLY A 12 27.55 -27.66 11.98
C GLY A 12 26.30 -26.80 11.77
N LEU A 13 25.22 -27.14 12.46
CA LEU A 13 24.02 -26.31 12.52
C LEU A 13 24.35 -25.07 13.36
N LEU A 14 24.74 -23.98 12.70
CA LEU A 14 24.92 -22.68 13.34
C LEU A 14 23.52 -22.09 13.58
N ILE A 15 22.91 -22.38 14.72
CA ILE A 15 21.68 -21.68 15.16
C ILE A 15 22.11 -20.30 15.66
N LEU A 16 22.11 -19.32 14.77
CA LEU A 16 22.33 -17.93 15.12
C LEU A 16 21.02 -17.36 15.69
N ASN A 17 20.89 -17.37 17.02
CA ASN A 17 19.87 -16.60 17.74
C ASN A 17 20.26 -15.13 17.72
N ILE A 18 19.85 -14.39 16.68
CA ILE A 18 19.86 -12.93 16.72
C ILE A 18 18.62 -12.53 17.51
N ALA A 19 18.82 -12.06 18.74
CA ALA A 19 17.80 -11.34 19.49
C ALA A 19 17.44 -10.08 18.68
N LEU A 20 16.34 -10.16 17.94
CA LEU A 20 15.71 -9.05 17.26
C LEU A 20 15.29 -8.05 18.35
N THR A 21 16.06 -6.98 18.53
CA THR A 21 15.48 -5.72 19.02
C THR A 21 14.52 -5.28 17.92
N GLY A 22 13.30 -5.83 17.98
CA GLY A 22 12.26 -5.67 16.98
C GLY A 22 12.03 -4.18 16.79
N ASN A 23 12.47 -3.68 15.64
CA ASN A 23 12.32 -2.28 15.31
C ASN A 23 10.82 -2.05 15.13
N SER A 24 10.14 -1.49 16.14
CA SER A 24 8.68 -1.33 16.21
C SER A 24 8.10 -0.31 15.22
N TYR A 25 8.94 0.21 14.32
CA TYR A 25 8.51 1.08 13.25
C TYR A 25 7.74 0.31 12.19
N ALA A 26 6.69 0.93 11.68
CA ALA A 26 6.00 0.44 10.52
C ALA A 26 6.92 0.42 9.27
N PRO A 27 6.58 -0.38 8.25
CA PRO A 27 7.25 -0.34 6.95
C PRO A 27 7.29 1.09 6.38
N GLN A 28 8.38 1.44 5.71
CA GLN A 28 8.43 2.67 4.90
C GLN A 28 7.59 2.51 3.64
N ILE A 29 7.17 3.63 3.04
CA ILE A 29 6.46 3.62 1.77
C ILE A 29 7.25 2.91 0.65
N THR A 30 8.58 2.99 0.69
CA THR A 30 9.48 2.24 -0.21
C THR A 30 9.43 0.73 0.03
N ASP A 31 9.32 0.29 1.28
CA ASP A 31 9.12 -1.14 1.62
C ASP A 31 7.74 -1.61 1.12
N ILE A 32 6.70 -0.80 1.34
CA ILE A 32 5.31 -1.08 0.91
C ILE A 32 5.24 -1.20 -0.62
N LEU A 33 5.83 -0.26 -1.36
CA LEU A 33 5.82 -0.25 -2.83
C LEU A 33 6.79 -1.27 -3.45
N ALA A 34 7.69 -1.86 -2.68
CA ALA A 34 8.51 -2.99 -3.10
C ALA A 34 7.80 -4.35 -2.91
N ASP A 35 6.71 -4.39 -2.15
CA ASP A 35 5.98 -5.63 -1.85
C ASP A 35 5.12 -6.07 -3.05
N LYS A 36 5.25 -7.34 -3.42
CA LYS A 36 4.57 -7.91 -4.58
C LYS A 36 3.05 -7.96 -4.41
N VAL A 37 2.55 -8.24 -3.19
CA VAL A 37 1.11 -8.29 -2.90
C VAL A 37 0.50 -6.91 -3.07
N VAL A 38 1.20 -5.87 -2.61
CA VAL A 38 0.78 -4.48 -2.80
C VAL A 38 0.69 -4.15 -4.29
N LEU A 39 1.75 -4.42 -5.06
CA LEU A 39 1.78 -4.11 -6.49
C LEU A 39 0.69 -4.85 -7.28
N GLU A 40 0.41 -6.11 -6.95
CA GLU A 40 -0.70 -6.88 -7.55
C GLU A 40 -2.07 -6.28 -7.20
N ALA A 41 -2.26 -5.81 -5.96
CA ALA A 41 -3.49 -5.14 -5.54
C ALA A 41 -3.70 -3.79 -6.23
N LEU A 42 -2.65 -2.96 -6.34
CA LEU A 42 -2.68 -1.70 -7.09
C LEU A 42 -3.06 -1.92 -8.56
N GLY A 43 -2.46 -2.92 -9.21
CA GLY A 43 -2.80 -3.30 -10.58
C GLY A 43 -4.23 -3.85 -10.73
N THR A 44 -4.72 -4.58 -9.72
CA THR A 44 -6.09 -5.08 -9.68
C THR A 44 -7.09 -3.94 -9.57
N ALA A 45 -6.89 -3.02 -8.63
CA ALA A 45 -7.74 -1.83 -8.47
C ALA A 45 -7.77 -1.00 -9.76
N TRP A 46 -6.61 -0.77 -10.38
CA TRP A 46 -6.54 -0.08 -11.67
C TRP A 46 -7.37 -0.76 -12.75
N LYS A 47 -7.25 -2.08 -12.91
CA LYS A 47 -8.04 -2.82 -13.90
C LYS A 47 -9.53 -2.75 -13.58
N GLU A 48 -9.90 -2.84 -12.32
CA GLU A 48 -11.29 -2.79 -11.83
C GLU A 48 -11.93 -1.41 -12.02
N SER A 49 -11.13 -0.35 -12.06
CA SER A 49 -11.60 0.99 -12.40
C SER A 49 -12.26 1.05 -13.78
N PHE A 50 -11.93 0.13 -14.71
CA PHE A 50 -12.48 0.12 -16.07
C PHE A 50 -13.30 -1.13 -16.41
N ALA A 51 -13.44 -2.07 -15.46
CA ALA A 51 -13.90 -3.45 -15.75
C ALA A 51 -15.34 -3.55 -16.28
N GLN A 52 -16.21 -2.60 -15.95
CA GLN A 52 -17.62 -2.64 -16.38
C GLN A 52 -17.84 -1.92 -17.71
N ASN A 53 -17.06 -0.87 -18.00
CA ASN A 53 -17.13 -0.12 -19.25
C ASN A 53 -15.84 0.71 -19.47
N PRO A 54 -15.10 0.54 -20.58
CA PRO A 54 -13.85 1.26 -20.81
C PRO A 54 -14.00 2.78 -20.97
N ILE A 55 -15.22 3.28 -21.22
CA ILE A 55 -15.50 4.72 -21.31
C ILE A 55 -16.15 5.30 -20.04
N SER A 56 -16.41 4.49 -19.02
CA SER A 56 -16.83 4.96 -17.69
C SER A 56 -15.98 4.32 -16.61
N TYR A 57 -15.16 5.12 -15.96
CA TYR A 57 -14.29 4.64 -14.90
C TYR A 57 -14.91 4.83 -13.52
N GLN A 58 -14.36 4.13 -12.53
CA GLN A 58 -14.65 4.32 -11.11
C GLN A 58 -13.35 4.34 -10.32
N VAL A 59 -13.27 5.22 -9.31
CA VAL A 59 -12.18 5.16 -8.35
C VAL A 59 -12.31 3.84 -7.58
N ARG A 60 -11.20 3.10 -7.52
CA ARG A 60 -11.00 1.87 -6.76
C ARG A 60 -9.83 2.05 -5.82
N GLY A 61 -9.87 1.36 -4.69
CA GLY A 61 -8.86 1.51 -3.67
C GLY A 61 -9.06 0.57 -2.48
N GLY A 62 -8.38 0.88 -1.39
CA GLY A 62 -8.46 0.12 -0.16
C GLY A 62 -7.36 0.49 0.82
N TRP A 63 -7.01 -0.49 1.64
CA TRP A 63 -6.14 -0.32 2.79
C TRP A 63 -5.06 -1.38 2.81
N ILE A 64 -3.87 -0.99 3.28
CA ILE A 64 -2.70 -1.84 3.43
C ILE A 64 -2.38 -1.96 4.92
N TYR A 65 -2.30 -3.18 5.40
CA TYR A 65 -2.01 -3.50 6.79
C TYR A 65 -0.69 -4.25 6.89
N ALA A 66 -0.01 -4.10 8.03
CA ALA A 66 1.15 -4.89 8.38
C ALA A 66 1.07 -5.41 9.82
N ASP A 67 1.68 -6.57 10.09
CA ASP A 67 1.90 -7.04 11.47
C ASP A 67 3.26 -6.57 12.02
N ALA A 68 3.58 -6.93 13.27
CA ALA A 68 4.87 -6.60 13.90
C ALA A 68 6.09 -7.22 13.19
N HIS A 69 5.90 -8.26 12.38
CA HIS A 69 6.92 -8.88 11.53
C HIS A 69 6.97 -8.28 10.12
N LYS A 70 6.19 -7.22 9.87
CA LYS A 70 6.03 -6.54 8.59
C LYS A 70 5.44 -7.42 7.48
N TYR A 71 4.68 -8.44 7.84
CA TYR A 71 3.87 -9.18 6.89
C TYR A 71 2.72 -8.30 6.39
N ILE A 72 2.64 -8.09 5.07
CA ILE A 72 1.67 -7.19 4.46
C ILE A 72 0.39 -7.92 4.05
N VAL A 73 -0.76 -7.30 4.34
CA VAL A 73 -2.08 -7.70 3.86
C VAL A 73 -2.74 -6.50 3.19
N VAL A 74 -3.37 -6.73 2.04
CA VAL A 74 -4.14 -5.70 1.32
C VAL A 74 -5.63 -6.05 1.36
N GLN A 75 -6.45 -5.08 1.70
CA GLN A 75 -7.91 -5.16 1.71
C GLN A 75 -8.48 -4.13 0.75
N HIS A 76 -9.13 -4.57 -0.31
CA HIS A 76 -9.88 -3.66 -1.19
C HIS A 76 -11.14 -3.18 -0.45
N ALA A 77 -11.50 -1.92 -0.63
CA ALA A 77 -12.72 -1.37 -0.06
C ALA A 77 -13.95 -2.04 -0.70
N SER A 78 -14.90 -2.48 0.11
CA SER A 78 -16.09 -3.20 -0.37
C SER A 78 -17.26 -2.28 -0.69
N LYS A 79 -17.24 -1.05 -0.14
CA LYS A 79 -18.28 -0.05 -0.32
C LYS A 79 -17.82 1.03 -1.30
N ASP A 80 -18.13 0.82 -2.56
CA ASP A 80 -18.22 1.92 -3.52
C ASP A 80 -19.55 2.63 -3.30
N HIS A 81 -19.52 3.92 -2.94
CA HIS A 81 -20.74 4.69 -2.68
C HIS A 81 -21.36 5.28 -3.94
N SER A 82 -20.90 4.82 -5.10
CA SER A 82 -20.85 5.70 -6.24
C SER A 82 -21.36 4.99 -7.52
N PRO A 83 -22.48 5.44 -8.11
CA PRO A 83 -22.99 4.95 -9.40
C PRO A 83 -22.13 5.31 -10.63
N GLN A 84 -21.64 4.29 -11.33
CA GLN A 84 -20.78 4.42 -12.53
C GLN A 84 -21.00 5.66 -13.42
N GLY A 85 -19.90 6.33 -13.78
CA GLY A 85 -19.89 7.37 -14.82
C GLY A 85 -20.01 8.81 -14.32
N VAL A 86 -19.92 9.03 -13.01
CA VAL A 86 -19.72 10.36 -12.40
C VAL A 86 -18.42 10.36 -11.61
N ASP A 87 -17.82 11.52 -11.39
CA ASP A 87 -16.66 11.72 -10.49
C ASP A 87 -16.99 11.17 -9.11
N GLU A 88 -16.41 10.03 -8.79
CA GLU A 88 -16.94 9.24 -7.71
C GLU A 88 -15.81 8.74 -6.83
N ASP A 89 -15.57 9.56 -5.82
CA ASP A 89 -14.69 9.34 -4.69
C ASP A 89 -14.98 7.99 -4.02
N ILE A 90 -13.97 7.49 -3.31
CA ILE A 90 -14.02 6.26 -2.53
C ILE A 90 -13.89 6.61 -1.04
N ASP A 91 -14.78 6.10 -0.19
CA ASP A 91 -14.66 6.32 1.26
C ASP A 91 -13.54 5.46 1.84
N LEU A 92 -12.37 6.08 2.05
CA LEU A 92 -11.23 5.48 2.71
C LEU A 92 -11.11 5.86 4.19
N ASP A 93 -12.03 6.67 4.74
CA ASP A 93 -11.93 7.19 6.09
C ASP A 93 -12.29 6.14 7.15
N ASN A 94 -13.01 5.09 6.75
CA ASN A 94 -13.50 4.04 7.63
C ASN A 94 -12.90 2.66 7.27
N PRO A 95 -11.63 2.39 7.63
CA PRO A 95 -10.95 1.16 7.26
C PRO A 95 -11.71 -0.07 7.74
N GLU A 96 -11.99 -0.97 6.80
CA GLU A 96 -12.65 -2.23 7.09
C GLU A 96 -11.77 -3.11 8.00
N LYS A 97 -12.41 -3.95 8.82
CA LYS A 97 -11.65 -4.91 9.64
C LYS A 97 -11.08 -5.99 8.72
N VAL A 98 -9.77 -6.19 8.80
CA VAL A 98 -9.11 -7.27 8.06
C VAL A 98 -9.63 -8.62 8.56
N VAL A 99 -10.14 -9.44 7.66
CA VAL A 99 -10.63 -10.80 7.97
C VAL A 99 -9.50 -11.80 7.72
N VAL A 100 -8.41 -11.71 8.48
CA VAL A 100 -7.39 -12.77 8.58
C VAL A 100 -7.33 -13.32 10.01
N LEU A 101 -6.92 -14.58 10.13
CA LEU A 101 -6.95 -15.37 11.38
C LEU A 101 -6.13 -14.76 12.55
N SER A 102 -5.33 -13.71 12.30
CA SER A 102 -4.52 -12.98 13.29
C SER A 102 -4.71 -11.45 13.20
N SER A 103 -5.88 -10.98 12.80
CA SER A 103 -6.12 -9.55 12.49
C SER A 103 -5.97 -8.58 13.66
N GLU A 104 -5.91 -9.06 14.90
CA GLU A 104 -5.65 -8.20 16.07
C GLU A 104 -4.24 -7.58 16.06
N ASP A 105 -3.29 -8.23 15.38
CA ASP A 105 -1.90 -7.78 15.29
C ASP A 105 -1.62 -6.92 14.06
N CYS A 106 -2.56 -6.86 13.11
CA CYS A 106 -2.41 -6.07 11.89
C CYS A 106 -2.79 -4.59 12.13
N LYS A 107 -1.91 -3.68 11.73
CA LYS A 107 -2.12 -2.23 11.79
C LYS A 107 -2.16 -1.65 10.39
N LEU A 108 -3.04 -0.68 10.17
CA LEU A 108 -3.10 0.09 8.93
C LEU A 108 -1.81 0.88 8.76
N VAL A 109 -1.11 0.67 7.65
CA VAL A 109 0.18 1.31 7.34
C VAL A 109 0.14 2.19 6.10
N ALA A 110 -0.87 2.03 5.23
CA ALA A 110 -1.15 2.93 4.11
C ALA A 110 -2.60 2.76 3.64
N ASP A 111 -3.12 3.78 2.95
CA ASP A 111 -4.29 3.65 2.07
C ASP A 111 -3.88 3.78 0.60
N PHE A 112 -4.75 3.37 -0.32
CA PHE A 112 -4.49 3.54 -1.74
C PHE A 112 -5.79 3.69 -2.54
N HIS A 113 -5.70 4.36 -3.69
CA HIS A 113 -6.77 4.42 -4.68
C HIS A 113 -6.24 4.76 -6.08
N THR A 114 -7.16 4.89 -7.02
CA THR A 114 -6.90 5.09 -8.44
C THR A 114 -7.45 6.43 -8.89
N HIS A 115 -6.72 7.12 -9.75
CA HIS A 115 -7.18 8.28 -10.52
C HIS A 115 -7.25 7.85 -11.99
N PRO A 116 -8.34 7.17 -12.41
CA PRO A 116 -8.48 6.62 -13.75
C PRO A 116 -8.74 7.68 -14.84
N PHE A 117 -8.76 8.95 -14.48
CA PHE A 117 -9.01 10.08 -15.37
C PHE A 117 -7.96 10.24 -16.48
N ALA A 118 -8.44 10.44 -17.71
CA ALA A 118 -7.58 10.81 -18.84
C ALA A 118 -7.03 12.24 -18.71
N ASP A 119 -7.77 13.15 -18.03
CA ASP A 119 -7.31 14.51 -17.79
C ASP A 119 -6.17 14.54 -16.76
N LYS A 120 -5.00 15.01 -17.19
CA LYS A 120 -3.80 15.16 -16.36
C LYS A 120 -4.02 16.01 -15.12
N THR A 121 -4.97 16.94 -15.14
CA THR A 121 -5.28 17.78 -13.98
C THR A 121 -6.01 17.00 -12.89
N GLN A 122 -6.77 15.97 -13.26
CA GLN A 122 -7.48 15.06 -12.36
C GLN A 122 -6.62 13.84 -11.95
N GLN A 123 -5.48 13.62 -12.61
CA GLN A 123 -4.52 12.56 -12.24
C GLN A 123 -3.70 12.87 -10.99
N ARG A 124 -3.76 14.10 -10.48
CA ARG A 124 -2.96 14.54 -9.34
C ARG A 124 -3.78 14.52 -8.07
N VAL A 125 -3.12 14.15 -6.98
CA VAL A 125 -3.62 14.27 -5.61
C VAL A 125 -3.84 15.74 -5.31
N ASP A 126 -5.01 16.11 -4.79
CA ASP A 126 -5.27 17.47 -4.36
C ASP A 126 -4.61 17.78 -3.00
N SER A 127 -4.49 19.07 -2.66
CA SER A 127 -3.82 19.46 -1.41
C SER A 127 -4.56 19.04 -0.14
N ASP A 128 -5.88 18.88 -0.22
CA ASP A 128 -6.70 18.51 0.93
C ASP A 128 -6.53 17.02 1.24
N GLU A 129 -6.41 16.19 0.22
CA GLU A 129 -6.08 14.77 0.32
C GLU A 129 -4.69 14.54 0.92
N ILE A 130 -3.69 15.33 0.49
CA ILE A 130 -2.35 15.30 1.10
C ILE A 130 -2.41 15.67 2.57
N LYS A 131 -3.13 16.74 2.92
CA LYS A 131 -3.32 17.16 4.31
C LYS A 131 -4.01 16.08 5.14
N ARG A 132 -5.06 15.46 4.60
CA ARG A 132 -5.79 14.36 5.25
C ARG A 132 -4.87 13.16 5.52
N ALA A 133 -3.95 12.79 4.62
CA ALA A 133 -3.00 11.70 4.90
C ALA A 133 -2.06 12.02 6.07
N TYR A 134 -1.57 13.27 6.19
CA TYR A 134 -0.82 13.70 7.37
C TYR A 134 -1.69 13.71 8.64
N GLU A 135 -2.97 14.06 8.56
CA GLU A 135 -3.85 14.00 9.73
C GLU A 135 -4.13 12.55 10.16
N LYS A 136 -4.32 11.66 9.17
CA LYS A 136 -4.51 10.21 9.34
C LYS A 136 -3.26 9.49 9.83
N GLY A 137 -2.07 10.00 9.54
CA GLY A 137 -0.80 9.43 10.02
C GLY A 137 -0.32 8.16 9.33
N VAL A 138 -0.77 7.95 8.09
CA VAL A 138 -0.26 6.91 7.20
C VAL A 138 -0.09 7.51 5.80
N PRO A 139 0.88 7.04 5.00
CA PRO A 139 0.98 7.40 3.59
C PRO A 139 -0.29 7.00 2.82
N GLY A 140 -0.62 7.79 1.81
CA GLY A 140 -1.56 7.39 0.75
C GLY A 140 -0.83 7.12 -0.56
N ILE A 141 -1.37 6.20 -1.36
CA ILE A 141 -0.83 5.78 -2.65
C ILE A 141 -1.86 6.01 -3.74
N VAL A 142 -1.48 6.72 -4.80
CA VAL A 142 -2.34 6.92 -5.97
C VAL A 142 -1.76 6.19 -7.17
N VAL A 143 -2.63 5.44 -7.84
CA VAL A 143 -2.39 4.91 -9.16
C VAL A 143 -3.05 5.79 -10.20
N SER A 144 -2.31 6.26 -11.19
CA SER A 144 -2.83 7.06 -12.28
C SER A 144 -2.23 6.68 -13.63
N CYS A 145 -2.71 7.35 -14.68
CA CYS A 145 -2.10 7.32 -16.01
C CYS A 145 -0.73 8.01 -16.10
N SER A 146 -0.26 8.63 -15.03
CA SER A 146 1.12 9.10 -14.96
C SER A 146 2.03 8.08 -14.26
N GLY A 147 1.46 7.07 -13.60
CA GLY A 147 2.20 6.12 -12.79
C GLY A 147 1.64 5.93 -11.39
N VAL A 148 2.48 5.36 -10.52
CA VAL A 148 2.22 5.31 -9.08
C VAL A 148 2.86 6.52 -8.42
N SER A 149 2.14 7.20 -7.54
CA SER A 149 2.66 8.23 -6.65
C SER A 149 2.24 7.96 -5.21
N TYR A 150 2.92 8.58 -4.26
CA TYR A 150 2.55 8.55 -2.84
C TYR A 150 2.56 9.95 -2.24
N TYR A 151 1.85 10.12 -1.13
CA TYR A 151 1.73 11.37 -0.40
C TYR A 151 1.53 11.10 1.10
N GLY A 152 1.55 12.15 1.92
CA GLY A 152 1.48 12.01 3.37
C GLY A 152 2.84 11.66 4.02
N PRO A 153 2.84 11.15 5.26
CA PRO A 153 4.07 10.76 5.96
C PRO A 153 4.73 9.55 5.28
N GLU A 154 6.06 9.39 5.39
CA GLU A 154 6.75 8.27 4.74
C GLU A 154 6.39 6.89 5.33
N ARG A 155 5.78 6.86 6.51
CA ARG A 155 5.31 5.66 7.20
C ARG A 155 4.35 6.02 8.33
N ARG A 156 3.63 5.01 8.84
CA ARG A 156 3.02 5.06 10.17
C ARG A 156 4.11 5.17 11.25
N ALA A 157 3.96 6.11 12.19
CA ALA A 157 5.01 6.41 13.19
C ALA A 157 5.32 5.24 14.14
N SER A 158 4.32 4.45 14.54
CA SER A 158 4.47 3.28 15.42
C SER A 158 3.48 2.17 15.06
N MET A 159 3.89 0.91 15.24
CA MET A 159 2.99 -0.26 15.17
C MET A 159 2.14 -0.46 16.44
N ASP A 160 2.31 0.38 17.44
CA ASP A 160 1.44 0.42 18.62
C ASP A 160 0.09 1.09 18.31
N GLY A 161 -0.90 0.84 19.18
CA GLY A 161 -2.19 1.52 19.15
C GLY A 161 -3.27 0.83 18.28
N PRO A 162 -4.23 1.59 17.74
CA PRO A 162 -5.40 1.03 17.07
C PRO A 162 -5.03 0.34 15.76
N THR A 163 -5.84 -0.65 15.36
CA THR A 163 -5.67 -1.37 14.09
C THR A 163 -5.94 -0.50 12.85
N GLY A 164 -6.83 0.49 12.95
CA GLY A 164 -7.09 1.50 11.90
C GLY A 164 -6.06 2.63 11.90
N TYR A 165 -6.47 3.82 11.44
CA TYR A 165 -5.62 5.01 11.45
C TYR A 165 -5.06 5.31 12.85
N PRO A 166 -3.77 5.67 12.97
CA PRO A 166 -3.26 6.23 14.21
C PRO A 166 -3.95 7.56 14.54
N GLN A 167 -3.97 7.96 15.82
CA GLN A 167 -4.59 9.22 16.23
C GLN A 167 -3.79 10.47 15.79
N SER A 168 -2.56 10.30 15.30
CA SER A 168 -1.74 11.35 14.66
C SER A 168 -0.55 10.75 13.91
N SER A 169 -0.05 11.43 12.88
CA SER A 169 1.15 11.09 12.09
C SER A 169 2.49 11.21 12.82
N GLY A 170 2.58 11.99 13.90
CA GLY A 170 3.86 12.50 14.39
C GLY A 170 4.55 13.51 13.44
N GLU A 171 4.03 13.73 12.22
CA GLU A 171 4.56 14.62 11.18
C GLU A 171 3.48 15.61 10.72
N ALA A 172 3.76 16.91 10.83
CA ALA A 172 2.81 17.94 10.41
C ALA A 172 2.86 18.20 8.89
N TYR A 173 1.69 18.44 8.30
CA TYR A 173 1.61 18.99 6.94
C TYR A 173 2.16 20.43 6.91
N ASN A 174 3.05 20.70 5.97
CA ASN A 174 3.77 21.94 5.73
C ASN A 174 3.94 22.25 4.22
N GLY A 175 2.94 21.87 3.42
CA GLY A 175 2.94 22.12 1.96
C GLY A 175 3.70 21.10 1.13
N GLN A 176 3.95 19.90 1.67
CA GLN A 176 4.50 18.77 0.91
C GLN A 176 3.57 18.39 -0.26
N LYS A 177 4.14 17.75 -1.29
CA LYS A 177 3.45 17.32 -2.51
C LYS A 177 3.54 15.81 -2.67
N ASP A 178 2.76 15.28 -3.59
CA ASP A 178 2.90 13.90 -4.04
C ASP A 178 4.28 13.65 -4.66
N VAL A 179 4.83 12.46 -4.41
CA VAL A 179 6.11 12.00 -4.95
C VAL A 179 5.83 10.85 -5.90
N LYS A 180 6.33 10.97 -7.14
CA LYS A 180 6.19 9.93 -8.14
C LYS A 180 7.14 8.78 -7.83
N PHE A 181 6.62 7.56 -7.88
CA PHE A 181 7.42 6.35 -7.81
C PHE A 181 7.97 6.04 -9.20
N ASP A 182 9.29 5.94 -9.33
CA ASP A 182 9.97 5.85 -10.63
C ASP A 182 9.66 4.53 -11.37
N ASP A 183 9.26 3.48 -10.65
CA ASP A 183 9.03 2.16 -11.22
C ASP A 183 7.56 1.94 -11.64
N ASN A 184 7.19 2.56 -12.75
CA ASN A 184 5.86 2.46 -13.37
C ASN A 184 5.55 1.08 -14.00
N LYS A 185 6.40 0.07 -13.84
CA LYS A 185 6.31 -1.19 -14.62
C LYS A 185 5.11 -2.07 -14.29
N TYR A 186 4.38 -1.77 -13.22
CA TYR A 186 3.35 -2.67 -12.68
C TYR A 186 1.93 -2.41 -13.19
N ILE A 187 1.69 -1.29 -13.88
CA ILE A 187 0.33 -0.87 -14.22
C ILE A 187 0.26 -0.59 -15.71
N ALA A 188 -0.42 -1.48 -16.44
CA ALA A 188 -0.56 -1.39 -17.88
C ALA A 188 -1.29 -0.09 -18.27
N GLN A 189 -0.53 0.88 -18.79
CA GLN A 189 -1.00 2.21 -19.20
C GLN A 189 -1.86 2.20 -20.48
N GLY A 190 -2.22 1.02 -21.00
CA GLY A 190 -2.98 0.88 -22.26
C GLY A 190 -4.37 1.53 -22.23
N GLN A 191 -4.90 1.85 -21.05
CA GLN A 191 -6.19 2.51 -20.87
C GLN A 191 -6.10 4.03 -20.64
N CYS A 192 -4.91 4.62 -20.82
CA CYS A 192 -4.65 6.04 -20.56
C CYS A 192 -4.87 6.98 -21.74
N ASN A 193 -5.29 6.44 -22.87
CA ASN A 193 -5.85 7.21 -23.98
C ASN A 193 -7.28 6.71 -24.20
N PRO A 194 -8.31 7.52 -23.93
CA PRO A 194 -9.70 7.16 -24.24
C PRO A 194 -9.91 6.97 -25.75
#